data_AF-A0A2T2V5M1-F1
#
_entry.id   AF-A0A2T2V5M1-F1
#
_cell.length_a   1.000
_cell.length_b   1.000
_cell.length_c   1.000
_cell.angle_alpha   90.00
_cell.angle_beta   90.00
_cell.angle_gamma   90.00
#
_symmetry.space_group_name_H-M   'P 1'
#
loop_
_entity.id
_entity.type
_entity.pdbx_description
1 polymer ?
#
loop_
_entity_poly.entity_id
_entity_poly.type
_entity_poly.pdbx_seq_one_letter_code
_entity_poly.pdbx_strand_id
1 'polypeptide(L)'
;MPIKRRRITAPGTKPISGQKPSYDSFYLYGAIEPETGQRFFLEQERLNTDGYQFFLDQFSRAFPHSLNVLVLDNGSFHKAKRLRLPAGARAYLFAALQPRTQPRRTVLGGAQGAAFLRAVYLGLA
;
A
#
# COMPACT_ATOMS: atom_id res chain seq x y z
N MET A 1 0.04 18.93 -1.65
CA MET A 1 1.48 19.05 -1.96
C MET A 1 1.99 20.43 -1.53
N PRO A 2 3.16 20.56 -0.90
CA PRO A 2 3.74 21.88 -0.62
C PRO A 2 3.86 22.68 -1.92
N ILE A 3 3.46 23.95 -1.88
CA ILE A 3 3.62 24.86 -3.00
C ILE A 3 5.12 25.04 -3.24
N LYS A 4 5.66 24.40 -4.28
CA LYS A 4 7.06 24.54 -4.66
C LYS A 4 7.24 25.90 -5.35
N ARG A 5 7.48 26.95 -4.57
CA ARG A 5 7.94 28.24 -5.10
C ARG A 5 9.45 28.17 -5.32
N ARG A 6 9.93 28.54 -6.52
CA ARG A 6 11.35 28.84 -6.71
C ARG A 6 11.70 30.06 -5.84
N ARG A 7 12.76 29.96 -5.04
CA ARG A 7 13.29 31.06 -4.22
C ARG A 7 14.74 31.27 -4.61
N ILE A 8 15.14 32.51 -4.80
CA ILE A 8 16.53 32.89 -5.03
C ILE A 8 17.17 33.08 -3.65
N THR A 9 18.29 32.42 -3.40
CA THR A 9 19.09 32.53 -2.18
C THR A 9 20.55 32.81 -2.54
N ALA A 10 21.33 33.34 -1.61
CA ALA A 10 22.78 33.48 -1.78
C ALA A 10 23.44 32.11 -2.00
N PRO A 11 24.60 32.03 -2.68
CA PRO A 11 25.35 30.79 -2.87
C PRO A 11 25.56 30.05 -1.54
N GLY A 12 25.30 28.73 -1.53
CA GLY A 12 25.41 27.90 -0.33
C GLY A 12 24.28 28.03 0.69
N THR A 13 23.32 28.94 0.49
CA THR A 13 22.21 29.13 1.44
C THR A 13 20.99 28.31 1.03
N LYS A 14 20.57 27.38 1.89
CA LYS A 14 19.36 26.57 1.67
C LYS A 14 18.10 27.41 1.90
N PRO A 15 17.14 27.46 0.95
CA PRO A 15 15.89 28.16 1.16
C PRO A 15 15.09 27.51 2.30
N ILE A 16 14.72 28.32 3.29
CA ILE A 16 13.88 27.91 4.42
C ILE A 16 12.42 28.06 4.02
N SER A 17 11.65 26.97 4.11
CA SER A 17 10.20 26.99 3.93
C SER A 17 9.53 27.01 5.29
N GLY A 18 8.69 28.02 5.55
CA GLY A 18 7.87 28.10 6.77
C GLY A 18 6.62 27.22 6.76
N GLN A 19 6.25 26.66 5.60
CA GLN A 19 5.11 25.76 5.50
C GLN A 19 5.53 24.31 5.76
N LYS A 20 5.09 23.76 6.90
CA LYS A 20 4.90 22.33 7.06
C LYS A 20 3.54 21.98 6.43
N PRO A 21 3.49 21.12 5.41
CA PRO A 21 2.20 20.65 4.91
C PRO A 21 1.53 19.84 6.03
N SER A 22 0.43 20.34 6.57
CA SER A 22 -0.51 19.57 7.37
C SER A 22 -1.68 19.20 6.48
N TYR A 23 -1.88 17.91 6.26
CA TYR A 23 -3.05 17.38 5.58
C TYR A 23 -3.62 16.28 6.47
N ASP A 24 -4.94 16.19 6.51
CA ASP A 24 -5.59 14.97 6.95
C ASP A 24 -5.30 13.89 5.91
N SER A 25 -4.77 12.77 6.37
CA SER A 25 -4.35 11.68 5.49
C SER A 25 -4.69 10.35 6.13
N PHE A 26 -5.07 9.40 5.29
CA PHE A 26 -5.29 8.02 5.65
C PHE A 26 -4.45 7.12 4.74
N TYR A 27 -4.35 5.85 5.12
CA TYR A 27 -3.72 4.80 4.35
C TYR A 27 -4.78 3.94 3.68
N LEU A 28 -4.62 3.72 2.38
CA LEU A 28 -5.47 2.83 1.62
C LEU A 28 -4.78 1.47 1.51
N TYR A 29 -5.36 0.48 2.19
CA TYR A 29 -5.02 -0.92 2.02
C TYR A 29 -5.83 -1.46 0.84
N GLY A 30 -5.19 -2.17 -0.08
CA GLY A 30 -5.87 -2.60 -1.30
C GLY A 30 -5.33 -3.90 -1.89
N ALA A 31 -6.25 -4.71 -2.41
CA ALA A 31 -5.96 -5.84 -3.27
C ALA A 31 -6.73 -5.72 -4.60
N ILE A 32 -6.08 -6.12 -5.69
CA ILE A 32 -6.70 -6.20 -7.02
C ILE A 32 -6.34 -7.55 -7.63
N GLU A 33 -7.34 -8.24 -8.15
CA GLU A 33 -7.17 -9.41 -9.01
C GLU A 33 -6.81 -8.93 -10.43
N PRO A 34 -5.64 -9.32 -10.98
CA PRO A 34 -5.17 -8.80 -12.27
C PRO A 34 -6.05 -9.16 -13.46
N GLU A 35 -6.65 -10.35 -13.44
CA GLU A 35 -7.39 -10.89 -14.58
C GLU A 35 -8.77 -10.24 -14.72
N THR A 36 -9.54 -10.23 -13.64
CA THR A 36 -10.92 -9.72 -13.66
C THR A 36 -11.00 -8.23 -13.32
N GLY A 37 -9.98 -7.67 -12.67
CA GLY A 37 -10.02 -6.33 -12.10
C GLY A 37 -10.88 -6.21 -10.83
N GLN A 38 -11.33 -7.33 -10.25
CA GLN A 38 -11.99 -7.36 -8.95
C GLN A 38 -11.06 -6.75 -7.89
N ARG A 39 -11.62 -5.91 -7.02
CA ARG A 39 -10.85 -5.05 -6.12
C ARG A 39 -11.48 -4.95 -4.75
N PHE A 40 -10.64 -4.85 -3.74
CA PHE A 40 -11.04 -4.66 -2.35
C PHE A 40 -10.15 -3.61 -1.69
N PHE A 41 -10.76 -2.61 -1.06
CA PHE A 41 -10.04 -1.52 -0.41
C PHE A 41 -10.55 -1.25 0.99
N LEU A 42 -9.64 -0.83 1.87
CA LEU A 42 -9.96 -0.34 3.20
C LEU A 42 -9.11 0.87 3.54
N GLU A 43 -9.76 1.89 4.09
CA GLU A 43 -9.10 3.07 4.64
C GLU A 43 -8.74 2.83 6.10
N GLN A 44 -7.55 3.27 6.50
CA GLN A 44 -7.05 3.17 7.87
C GLN A 44 -6.23 4.39 8.25
N GLU A 45 -6.30 4.82 9.50
CA GLU A 45 -5.50 5.93 10.00
C GLU A 45 -4.00 5.63 10.05
N ARG A 46 -3.62 4.35 10.13
CA ARG A 46 -2.23 3.92 10.36
C ARG A 46 -1.80 2.82 9.40
N LEU A 47 -0.60 2.98 8.85
CA LEU A 47 0.12 1.92 8.13
C LEU A 47 0.96 1.11 9.11
N ASN A 48 0.36 0.09 9.71
CA ASN A 48 1.04 -0.79 10.63
C ASN A 48 0.51 -2.23 10.53
N THR A 49 1.08 -3.11 11.36
CA THR A 49 0.71 -4.52 11.39
C THR A 49 -0.74 -4.74 11.82
N ASP A 50 -1.30 -3.92 12.71
CA ASP A 50 -2.67 -4.11 13.20
C ASP A 50 -3.68 -3.69 12.13
N GLY A 51 -3.42 -2.59 11.42
CA GLY A 51 -4.18 -2.19 10.24
C GLY A 51 -4.10 -3.24 9.12
N TYR A 52 -2.94 -3.88 8.95
CA TYR A 52 -2.78 -4.96 7.99
C TYR A 52 -3.52 -6.25 8.41
N GLN A 53 -3.52 -6.60 9.69
CA GLN A 53 -4.30 -7.74 10.20
C GLN A 53 -5.79 -7.50 9.97
N PHE A 54 -6.29 -6.30 10.30
CA PHE A 54 -7.68 -5.93 10.04
C PHE A 54 -8.03 -6.04 8.56
N PHE A 55 -7.12 -5.60 7.67
CA PHE A 55 -7.29 -5.78 6.24
C PHE A 55 -7.41 -7.26 5.85
N LEU A 56 -6.53 -8.13 6.35
CA LEU A 56 -6.57 -9.57 6.05
C LEU A 56 -7.88 -10.23 6.51
N ASP A 57 -8.35 -9.88 7.70
CA ASP A 57 -9.57 -10.44 8.29
C ASP A 57 -10.80 -10.07 7.44
N GLN A 58 -10.89 -8.81 7.03
CA GLN A 58 -12.00 -8.31 6.21
C GLN A 58 -11.91 -8.81 4.76
N PHE A 59 -10.71 -8.87 4.21
CA PHE A 59 -10.46 -9.42 2.88
C PHE A 59 -10.87 -10.88 2.79
N SER A 60 -10.52 -11.71 3.80
CA SER A 60 -10.92 -13.12 3.83
C SER A 60 -12.42 -13.32 3.99
N ARG A 61 -13.14 -12.37 4.60
CA ARG A 61 -14.61 -12.40 4.69
C ARG A 61 -15.27 -12.01 3.37
N ALA A 62 -14.65 -11.11 2.61
CA ALA A 62 -15.14 -10.71 1.29
C ALA A 62 -14.97 -11.84 0.25
N PHE A 63 -13.92 -12.66 0.40
CA PHE A 63 -13.60 -13.75 -0.52
C PHE A 63 -13.41 -15.09 0.23
N PRO A 64 -14.45 -15.61 0.91
CA PRO A 64 -14.33 -16.75 1.82
C PRO A 64 -14.12 -18.08 1.10
N HIS A 65 -14.46 -18.15 -0.20
CA HIS A 65 -14.36 -19.36 -1.02
C HIS A 65 -13.20 -19.33 -2.01
N SER A 66 -12.31 -18.33 -1.88
CA SER A 66 -11.17 -18.13 -2.79
C SER A 66 -9.83 -18.46 -2.10
N LEU A 67 -8.88 -19.02 -2.85
CA LEU A 67 -7.51 -19.22 -2.38
C LEU A 67 -6.69 -17.94 -2.55
N ASN A 68 -6.72 -17.05 -1.58
CA ASN A 68 -6.17 -15.69 -1.53
C ASN A 68 -4.62 -15.56 -1.49
N VAL A 69 -3.90 -15.73 -2.60
CA VAL A 69 -2.45 -15.50 -2.80
C VAL A 69 -2.06 -14.02 -2.97
N LEU A 70 -1.75 -13.33 -1.87
CA LEU A 70 -1.32 -11.93 -1.86
C LEU A 70 0.17 -11.81 -2.21
N VAL A 71 0.47 -11.10 -3.29
CA VAL A 71 1.81 -10.72 -3.72
C VAL A 71 2.14 -9.33 -3.19
N LEU A 72 3.15 -9.25 -2.33
CA LEU A 72 3.43 -8.12 -1.45
C LEU A 72 4.88 -7.64 -1.60
N ASP A 73 5.13 -6.39 -1.19
CA ASP A 73 6.49 -5.90 -1.01
C ASP A 73 7.11 -6.38 0.31
N ASN A 74 8.38 -6.02 0.55
CA ASN A 74 9.11 -6.42 1.76
C ASN A 74 8.89 -5.50 2.97
N GLY A 75 7.75 -4.81 3.06
CA GLY A 75 7.34 -3.99 4.19
C GLY A 75 7.44 -4.74 5.52
N SER A 76 7.95 -4.07 6.57
CA SER A 76 8.16 -4.70 7.88
C SER A 76 6.85 -5.19 8.49
N PHE A 77 5.76 -4.46 8.29
CA PHE A 77 4.45 -4.82 8.83
C PHE A 77 3.83 -6.04 8.14
N HIS A 78 4.27 -6.43 6.93
CA HIS A 78 3.89 -7.69 6.25
C HIS A 78 4.58 -8.92 6.85
N LYS A 79 5.70 -8.73 7.56
CA LYS A 79 6.55 -9.79 8.11
C LYS A 79 6.46 -9.91 9.62
N ALA A 80 5.54 -9.19 10.25
CA ALA A 80 5.44 -9.18 11.70
C ALA A 80 5.04 -10.58 12.22
N LYS A 81 5.82 -11.12 13.15
CA LYS A 81 5.62 -12.48 13.72
C LYS A 81 4.22 -12.69 14.33
N ARG A 82 3.56 -11.61 14.75
CA ARG A 82 2.21 -11.65 15.34
C ARG A 82 1.08 -11.74 14.31
N LEU A 83 1.37 -11.54 13.02
CA LEU A 83 0.36 -11.65 11.97
C LEU A 83 -0.19 -13.07 11.91
N ARG A 84 -1.50 -13.16 11.71
CA ARG A 84 -2.21 -14.41 11.46
C ARG A 84 -2.81 -14.33 10.07
N LEU A 85 -2.26 -15.12 9.15
CA LEU A 85 -2.86 -15.27 7.83
C LEU A 85 -4.18 -16.07 7.96
N PRO A 86 -5.28 -15.60 7.37
CA PRO A 86 -6.51 -16.39 7.27
C PRO A 86 -6.26 -17.73 6.55
N ALA A 87 -7.05 -18.75 6.85
CA ALA A 87 -6.85 -20.11 6.33
C ALA A 87 -6.79 -20.17 4.79
N GLY A 88 -7.63 -19.36 4.13
CA GLY A 88 -7.67 -19.23 2.67
C GLY A 88 -6.63 -18.29 2.09
N ALA A 89 -5.75 -17.67 2.88
CA ALA A 89 -4.80 -16.67 2.40
C ALA A 89 -3.35 -17.17 2.42
N ARG A 90 -2.56 -16.76 1.42
CA ARG A 90 -1.12 -17.00 1.33
C ARG A 90 -0.43 -15.69 0.98
N ALA A 91 0.77 -15.47 1.50
CA ALA A 91 1.56 -14.28 1.20
C ALA A 91 2.84 -14.66 0.45
N TYR A 92 3.09 -13.98 -0.68
CA TYR A 92 4.32 -14.08 -1.46
C TYR A 92 5.03 -12.73 -1.45
N LEU A 93 6.20 -12.67 -0.84
CA LEU A 93 7.02 -11.46 -0.76
C LEU A 93 7.99 -11.45 -1.93
N PHE A 94 8.04 -10.37 -2.71
CA PHE A 94 9.06 -10.23 -3.75
C PHE A 94 10.47 -10.27 -3.13
N ALA A 95 11.37 -11.05 -3.73
CA ALA A 95 12.80 -10.93 -3.46
C ALA A 95 13.21 -9.47 -3.70
N ALA A 96 14.03 -8.92 -2.79
CA ALA A 96 14.37 -7.51 -2.75
C ALA A 96 15.31 -7.09 -3.88
N LEU A 97 14.90 -7.22 -5.14
CA LEU A 97 15.73 -6.88 -6.29
C LEU A 97 14.86 -6.21 -7.36
N GLN A 98 15.12 -4.91 -7.51
CA GLN A 98 14.78 -4.01 -8.61
C GLN A 98 13.41 -3.27 -8.54
N PRO A 99 13.41 -1.93 -8.42
CA PRO A 99 12.19 -1.09 -8.47
C PRO A 99 11.37 -1.20 -9.76
N ARG A 100 11.90 -1.85 -10.80
CA ARG A 100 11.26 -2.00 -12.12
C ARG A 100 10.28 -3.18 -12.20
N THR A 101 10.40 -4.18 -11.32
CA THR A 101 9.58 -5.41 -11.32
C THR A 101 8.37 -5.32 -10.38
N GLN A 102 8.29 -4.29 -9.54
CA GLN A 102 7.15 -4.05 -8.65
C GLN A 102 6.00 -3.37 -9.39
N PRO A 103 4.94 -4.08 -9.84
CA PRO A 103 3.94 -3.69 -10.85
C PRO A 103 4.19 -2.29 -11.46
N ARG A 104 3.26 -1.36 -11.65
CA ARG A 104 3.58 0.09 -11.74
C ARG A 104 2.27 0.81 -11.56
N ARG A 105 2.35 2.11 -11.25
CA ARG A 105 1.28 2.99 -10.76
C ARG A 105 0.16 3.27 -11.78
N THR A 106 -0.27 2.29 -12.57
CA THR A 106 -1.14 2.52 -13.73
C THR A 106 -2.61 2.17 -13.48
N VAL A 107 -2.94 1.39 -12.44
CA VAL A 107 -4.30 0.85 -12.26
C VAL A 107 -5.22 1.73 -11.39
N LEU A 108 -4.70 2.75 -10.68
CA LEU A 108 -5.49 3.54 -9.73
C LEU A 108 -5.36 5.04 -10.03
N GLY A 109 -6.36 5.57 -10.71
CA GLY A 109 -6.51 6.99 -10.99
C GLY A 109 -6.64 7.82 -9.71
N GLY A 110 -6.01 9.00 -9.72
CA GLY A 110 -6.53 10.21 -9.07
C GLY A 110 -6.45 10.39 -7.54
N ALA A 111 -6.15 9.38 -6.72
CA ALA A 111 -6.13 9.58 -5.26
C ALA A 111 -4.83 10.29 -4.79
N GLN A 112 -4.94 11.57 -4.41
CA GLN A 112 -3.86 12.31 -3.74
C GLN A 112 -3.95 12.11 -2.23
N GLY A 113 -3.04 11.27 -1.70
CA GLY A 113 -2.81 11.09 -0.27
C GLY A 113 -2.95 9.63 0.15
N ALA A 114 -1.86 8.88 0.19
CA ALA A 114 -1.73 7.63 0.94
C ALA A 114 -0.30 7.09 0.76
N ALA A 115 0.27 6.42 1.77
CA ALA A 115 1.25 5.39 1.45
C ALA A 115 0.48 4.15 1.00
N PHE A 116 0.90 3.62 -0.13
CA PHE A 116 0.13 2.65 -0.90
C PHE A 116 0.59 1.23 -0.57
N LEU A 117 -0.34 0.40 -0.13
CA LEU A 117 -0.12 -1.04 -0.04
C LEU A 117 -0.50 -1.70 -1.36
N ARG A 118 0.42 -2.49 -1.92
CA ARG A 118 0.13 -3.35 -3.08
C ARG A 118 -0.02 -4.78 -2.61
N ALA A 119 -1.23 -5.31 -2.71
CA ALA A 119 -1.45 -6.73 -2.78
C ALA A 119 -1.98 -7.07 -4.17
N VAL A 120 -1.23 -7.84 -4.95
CA VAL A 120 -1.76 -8.47 -6.16
C VAL A 120 -2.24 -9.87 -5.76
N TYR A 121 -3.51 -10.19 -5.97
CA TYR A 121 -4.05 -11.52 -5.66
C TYR A 121 -4.20 -12.36 -6.93
N LEU A 122 -3.73 -13.61 -6.92
CA LEU A 122 -3.94 -14.58 -8.00
C LEU A 122 -5.05 -15.60 -7.62
N GLY A 123 -6.27 -15.37 -8.08
CA GLY A 123 -7.36 -16.35 -7.96
C GLY A 123 -7.14 -17.54 -8.88
N LEU A 124 -6.92 -18.73 -8.31
CA LEU A 124 -7.13 -19.98 -9.03
C LEU A 124 -8.52 -20.46 -8.63
N ALA A 125 -9.45 -20.40 -9.59
CA ALA A 125 -10.79 -20.99 -9.49
C ALA A 125 -10.72 -22.52 -9.46
#